data_AF-A0A645D5V0-F1
#
_entry.id   AF-A0A645D5V0-F1
#
_cell.length_a   1.000
_cell.length_b   1.000
_cell.length_c   1.000
_cell.angle_alpha   90.00
_cell.angle_beta   90.00
_cell.angle_gamma   90.00
#
_symmetry.space_group_name_H-M   'P 1'
#
loop_
_entity.id
_entity.type
_entity.pdbx_description
1 polymer ?
#
loop_
_entity_poly.entity_id
_entity_poly.type
_entity_poly.pdbx_seq_one_letter_code
_entity_poly.pdbx_strand_id
1 'polypeptide(L)'
;MLSPDIILCEPSELIGTGKTSDESYVKETIEAVKSLNPNVLVMQAAGISTADDVYRTILLQADGVGCTSGIVKAKDPQKMLRDMVEATVKASNENNK
;
A
#
# COMPACT_ATOMS: atom_id res chain seq x y z
N MET A 1 -11.13 -21.45 10.46
CA MET A 1 -11.06 -20.09 9.84
C MET A 1 -9.64 -19.89 9.36
N LEU A 2 -9.42 -19.20 8.24
CA LEU A 2 -8.06 -18.89 7.76
C LEU A 2 -7.45 -17.79 8.64
N SER A 3 -6.14 -17.86 8.87
CA SER A 3 -5.38 -16.85 9.62
C SER A 3 -4.06 -16.57 8.89
N PRO A 4 -4.11 -15.91 7.71
CA PRO A 4 -2.90 -15.58 6.97
C PRO A 4 -2.07 -14.54 7.75
N ASP A 5 -0.77 -14.50 7.49
CA ASP A 5 0.09 -13.45 8.07
C ASP A 5 -0.23 -12.07 7.47
N ILE A 6 -0.50 -12.03 6.16
CA ILE A 6 -0.74 -10.81 5.38
C ILE A 6 -1.89 -11.03 4.40
N ILE A 7 -2.72 -10.02 4.21
CA ILE A 7 -3.67 -9.90 3.10
C ILE A 7 -3.32 -8.65 2.28
N LEU A 8 -3.31 -8.78 0.95
CA LEU A 8 -3.12 -7.67 0.03
C LEU A 8 -4.45 -7.36 -0.67
N CYS A 9 -4.98 -6.17 -0.44
CA CYS A 9 -6.24 -5.69 -1.03
C CYS A 9 -5.94 -4.89 -2.31
N GLU A 10 -6.56 -5.29 -3.42
CA GLU A 10 -6.31 -4.72 -4.73
C GLU A 10 -7.56 -4.77 -5.63
N PRO A 11 -8.20 -3.62 -5.93
CA PRO A 11 -9.26 -3.56 -6.93
C PRO A 11 -8.71 -3.88 -8.32
N SER A 12 -9.26 -4.91 -8.95
CA SER A 12 -8.74 -5.45 -10.22
C SER A 12 -8.83 -4.44 -11.37
N GLU A 13 -9.80 -3.55 -11.34
CA GLU A 13 -10.04 -2.49 -12.32
C GLU A 13 -8.97 -1.39 -12.32
N LEU A 14 -8.17 -1.30 -11.25
CA LEU A 14 -7.12 -0.29 -11.10
C LEU A 14 -5.71 -0.82 -11.44
N ILE A 15 -5.56 -2.13 -11.60
CA ILE A 15 -4.27 -2.78 -11.87
C ILE A 15 -3.65 -2.23 -13.16
N GLY A 16 -2.42 -1.70 -13.07
CA GLY A 16 -1.66 -1.20 -14.20
C GLY A 16 -2.16 0.12 -14.81
N THR A 17 -3.19 0.75 -14.22
CA THR A 17 -3.76 2.02 -14.72
C THR A 17 -2.98 3.25 -14.28
N GLY A 18 -2.18 3.11 -13.21
CA GLY A 18 -1.54 4.24 -12.53
C GLY A 18 -2.47 5.04 -11.61
N LYS A 19 -3.71 4.59 -11.41
CA LYS A 19 -4.67 5.20 -10.47
C LYS A 19 -4.76 4.35 -9.21
N THR A 20 -4.50 4.94 -8.06
CA THR A 20 -4.58 4.27 -6.77
C THR A 20 -6.02 4.08 -6.33
N SER A 21 -6.24 3.13 -5.42
CA SER A 21 -7.51 2.98 -4.71
C SER A 21 -7.89 4.25 -3.95
N ASP A 22 -9.19 4.50 -3.85
CA ASP A 22 -9.73 5.58 -3.05
C ASP A 22 -9.46 5.35 -1.55
N GLU A 23 -9.38 6.44 -0.79
CA GLU A 23 -9.14 6.41 0.66
C GLU A 23 -10.19 5.58 1.42
N SER A 24 -11.47 5.63 1.00
CA SER A 24 -12.54 4.85 1.60
C SER A 24 -12.30 3.35 1.45
N TYR A 25 -11.91 2.89 0.26
CA TYR A 25 -11.59 1.50 0.01
C TYR A 25 -10.46 1.00 0.92
N VAL A 26 -9.40 1.79 1.06
CA VAL A 26 -8.26 1.45 1.93
C VAL A 26 -8.72 1.28 3.38
N LYS A 27 -9.47 2.25 3.91
CA LYS A 27 -9.97 2.22 5.29
C LYS A 27 -10.95 1.06 5.54
N GLU A 28 -11.92 0.87 4.65
CA GLU A 28 -12.94 -0.18 4.76
C GLU A 28 -12.32 -1.58 4.73
N THR A 29 -11.32 -1.82 3.87
CA THR A 29 -10.65 -3.12 3.79
C THR A 29 -9.77 -3.39 5.01
N ILE A 30 -9.09 -2.38 5.54
CA ILE A 30 -8.34 -2.49 6.80
C ILE A 30 -9.32 -2.82 7.94
N GLU A 31 -10.41 -2.08 8.08
CA GLU A 31 -11.41 -2.31 9.13
C GLU A 31 -12.03 -3.71 9.03
N ALA A 32 -12.41 -4.14 7.83
CA ALA A 32 -12.99 -5.46 7.59
C ALA A 32 -12.03 -6.60 7.99
N VAL A 33 -10.74 -6.49 7.67
CA VAL A 33 -9.77 -7.53 8.05
C VAL A 33 -9.46 -7.48 9.55
N LYS A 34 -9.17 -6.29 10.10
CA LYS A 34 -8.76 -6.14 11.49
C LYS A 34 -9.89 -6.46 12.48
N SER A 35 -11.16 -6.23 12.11
CA SER A 35 -12.32 -6.63 12.91
C SER A 35 -12.48 -8.14 13.04
N LEU A 36 -11.98 -8.92 12.07
CA LEU A 36 -11.98 -10.38 12.10
C LEU A 36 -10.74 -10.93 12.80
N ASN A 37 -9.56 -10.37 12.52
CA ASN A 37 -8.33 -10.72 13.18
C ASN A 37 -7.33 -9.54 13.17
N PRO A 38 -7.10 -8.86 14.30
CA PRO A 38 -6.22 -7.69 14.36
C PRO A 38 -4.75 -8.01 14.10
N ASN A 39 -4.35 -9.29 14.19
CA ASN A 39 -2.97 -9.72 13.97
C ASN A 39 -2.62 -9.91 12.48
N VAL A 40 -3.61 -9.96 11.59
CA VAL A 40 -3.37 -10.05 10.14
C VAL A 40 -2.90 -8.70 9.64
N LEU A 41 -1.76 -8.66 8.95
CA LEU A 41 -1.27 -7.44 8.32
C LEU A 41 -2.07 -7.15 7.04
N VAL A 42 -2.38 -5.88 6.77
CA VAL A 42 -3.17 -5.45 5.62
C VAL A 42 -2.32 -4.57 4.71
N MET A 43 -2.01 -5.08 3.52
CA MET A 43 -1.34 -4.34 2.47
C MET A 43 -2.33 -3.82 1.44
N GLN A 44 -1.98 -2.73 0.77
CA GLN A 44 -2.76 -2.15 -0.32
C GLN A 44 -1.95 -2.14 -1.62
N ALA A 45 -2.59 -2.34 -2.76
CA ALA A 45 -1.94 -2.23 -4.07
C ALA A 45 -2.85 -1.49 -5.07
N ALA A 46 -2.81 -1.89 -6.35
CA ALA A 46 -3.48 -1.24 -7.47
C ALA A 46 -2.97 0.18 -7.77
N GLY A 47 -2.37 0.35 -8.95
CA GLY A 47 -2.05 1.65 -9.54
C GLY A 47 -0.96 2.48 -8.86
N ILE A 48 -0.36 2.01 -7.75
CA ILE A 48 0.79 2.65 -7.08
C ILE A 48 1.92 2.89 -8.09
N SER A 49 2.24 4.16 -8.32
CA SER A 49 3.19 4.56 -9.37
C SER A 49 4.28 5.50 -8.87
N THR A 50 4.12 6.10 -7.70
CA THR A 50 5.03 7.09 -7.14
C THR A 50 5.32 6.83 -5.66
N ALA A 51 6.39 7.43 -5.14
CA ALA A 51 6.68 7.43 -3.72
C ALA A 51 5.62 8.16 -2.89
N ASP A 52 4.95 9.16 -3.46
CA ASP A 52 3.86 9.88 -2.79
C ASP A 52 2.62 9.00 -2.61
N ASP A 53 2.31 8.15 -3.60
CA ASP A 53 1.25 7.13 -3.46
C ASP A 53 1.55 6.22 -2.26
N VAL A 54 2.79 5.71 -2.16
CA VAL A 54 3.23 4.86 -1.04
C VAL A 54 3.09 5.61 0.28
N TYR A 55 3.58 6.85 0.36
CA TYR A 55 3.51 7.67 1.57
C TYR A 55 2.07 7.85 2.04
N ARG A 56 1.16 8.25 1.15
CA ARG A 56 -0.26 8.45 1.46
C ARG A 56 -0.92 7.15 1.92
N THR A 57 -0.69 6.05 1.22
CA THR A 57 -1.31 4.76 1.56
C THR A 57 -0.88 4.27 2.95
N ILE A 58 0.39 4.44 3.33
CA ILE A 58 0.85 4.10 4.68
C ILE A 58 0.23 5.02 5.73
N LEU A 59 0.08 6.33 5.47
CA LEU A 59 -0.63 7.24 6.40
C LEU A 59 -2.09 6.83 6.66
N LEU A 60 -2.72 6.16 5.70
CA LEU A 60 -4.05 5.57 5.85
C LEU A 60 -4.08 4.29 6.69
N GLN A 61 -3.02 3.99 7.44
CA GLN A 61 -2.87 2.83 8.33
C GLN A 61 -2.72 1.49 7.60
N ALA A 62 -2.33 1.49 6.32
CA ALA A 62 -1.90 0.25 5.66
C ALA A 62 -0.59 -0.24 6.28
N ASP A 63 -0.48 -1.54 6.52
CA ASP A 63 0.72 -2.20 7.05
C ASP A 63 1.82 -2.33 5.96
N GLY A 64 1.47 -2.13 4.69
CA GLY A 64 2.42 -2.14 3.57
C GLY A 64 1.76 -1.80 2.24
N VAL A 65 2.58 -1.65 1.19
CA VAL A 65 2.13 -1.30 -0.15
C VAL A 65 2.75 -2.23 -1.20
N GLY A 66 1.94 -2.73 -2.12
CA GLY A 66 2.38 -3.46 -3.30
C GLY A 66 2.57 -2.53 -4.50
N CYS A 67 3.72 -2.63 -5.18
CA CYS A 67 3.99 -1.88 -6.40
C CYS A 67 4.71 -2.76 -7.44
N THR A 68 4.28 -2.68 -8.70
CA THR A 68 4.94 -3.37 -9.83
C THR A 68 5.34 -2.38 -10.93
N SER A 69 4.38 -1.93 -11.74
CA SER A 69 4.65 -1.08 -12.91
C SER A 69 5.30 0.26 -12.57
N GLY A 70 4.99 0.82 -11.39
CA GLY A 70 5.60 2.05 -10.89
C GLY A 70 7.12 1.96 -10.77
N ILE A 71 7.64 0.80 -10.36
CA ILE A 71 9.09 0.56 -10.25
C ILE A 71 9.65 0.13 -11.60
N VAL A 72 9.12 -0.94 -12.20
CA VAL A 72 9.76 -1.58 -13.36
C VAL A 72 9.72 -0.73 -14.63
N LYS A 73 8.77 0.20 -14.76
CA LYS A 73 8.67 1.13 -15.90
C LYS A 73 9.19 2.54 -15.60
N ALA A 74 9.74 2.79 -14.41
CA ALA A 74 10.33 4.08 -14.10
C ALA A 74 11.53 4.38 -15.00
N LYS A 75 11.81 5.67 -15.23
CA LYS A 75 13.04 6.11 -15.94
C LYS A 75 14.30 5.61 -15.23
N ASP A 76 14.26 5.56 -13.90
CA ASP A 76 15.30 5.00 -13.04
C ASP A 76 14.63 4.09 -11.99
N PRO A 77 14.53 2.78 -12.25
CA PRO A 77 13.90 1.82 -11.35
C PRO A 77 14.59 1.71 -9.98
N GLN A 78 15.92 1.85 -9.94
CA GLN A 78 16.67 1.76 -8.68
C GLN A 78 16.38 2.96 -7.79
N LYS A 79 16.36 4.16 -8.38
CA LYS A 79 15.97 5.36 -7.65
C LYS A 79 14.51 5.28 -7.20
N MET A 80 13.58 4.87 -8.07
CA MET A 80 12.16 4.77 -7.70
C MET A 80 11.93 3.81 -6.53
N LEU A 81 12.59 2.65 -6.53
CA LEU A 81 12.52 1.71 -5.42
C LEU A 81 13.02 2.36 -4.11
N ARG A 82 14.15 3.07 -4.15
CA ARG A 82 14.67 3.78 -2.96
C ARG A 82 13.70 4.84 -2.47
N ASP A 83 13.20 5.69 -3.36
CA ASP A 83 12.25 6.76 -3.03
C ASP A 83 10.98 6.18 -2.36
N MET A 84 10.46 5.06 -2.88
CA MET A 84 9.29 4.38 -2.32
C MET A 84 9.56 3.78 -0.93
N VAL A 85 10.72 3.17 -0.71
CA VAL A 85 11.11 2.65 0.61
C VAL A 85 11.29 3.79 1.62
N GLU A 86 11.93 4.89 1.21
CA GLU A 86 12.07 6.09 2.05
C GLU A 86 10.71 6.69 2.41
N ALA A 87 9.76 6.72 1.48
CA ALA A 87 8.39 7.14 1.72
C ALA A 87 7.67 6.25 2.74
N THR A 88 7.84 4.92 2.66
CA THR A 88 7.32 3.99 3.66
C THR A 88 7.86 4.32 5.05
N VAL A 89 9.19 4.42 5.20
CA VAL A 89 9.83 4.72 6.50
C VAL A 89 9.35 6.06 7.05
N LYS A 90 9.26 7.08 6.20
CA LYS A 90 8.77 8.41 6.61
C LYS A 90 7.34 8.34 7.14
N ALA A 91 6.41 7.76 6.38
CA ALA A 91 5.01 7.66 6.78
C ALA A 91 4.83 6.81 8.05
N SER A 92 5.52 5.67 8.17
CA SER A 92 5.46 4.84 9.37
C SER A 92 5.94 5.58 10.62
N ASN A 93 7.01 6.38 10.51
CA ASN A 93 7.49 7.21 11.62
C ASN A 93 6.49 8.31 12.02
N GLU A 94 5.66 8.78 11.10
CA GLU A 94 4.62 9.78 11.38
C GLU A 94 3.39 9.14 12.04
N ASN A 95 2.99 7.94 11.62
CA ASN A 95 1.91 7.17 12.27
C ASN A 95 2.23 6.76 13.71
N ASN A 96 3.52 6.58 14.03
CA ASN A 96 4.00 6.16 15.35
C ASN A 96 4.25 7.32 16.34
N LYS A 97 3.99 8.57 15.94
CA LYS A 97 4.01 9.74 16.82
C LYS A 97 2.65 9.99 17.45
#